data_AF-A0A2V8I3C0-F1
#
_entry.id   AF-A0A2V8I3C0-F1
#
_cell.length_a   1.000
_cell.length_b   1.000
_cell.length_c   1.000
_cell.angle_alpha   90.00
_cell.angle_beta   90.00
_cell.angle_gamma   90.00
#
_symmetry.space_group_name_H-M   'P 1'
#
loop_
_entity.id
_entity.type
_entity.pdbx_description
1 polymer ?
#
loop_
_entity_poly.entity_id
_entity_poly.type
_entity_poly.pdbx_seq_one_letter_code
_entity_poly.pdbx_strand_id
1 'polypeptide(L)'
;NIAIIHGLEDRAIVMELVEGPTLADRLNSGPLPPEEALKIAGQIAEALEAAHEEGVIHRDLKPANIKVTAEGAVKVLDFSQRRG
;
A
#
# COMPACT_ATOMS: atom_id res chain seq x y z
N ASN A 1 -12.78 5.11 -1.10
CA ASN A 1 -12.35 6.46 -1.52
C ASN A 1 -11.41 6.27 -2.72
N ILE A 2 -11.98 6.10 -3.91
CA ILE A 2 -11.23 5.78 -5.14
C ILE A 2 -11.03 7.09 -5.88
N ALA A 3 -9.79 7.57 -5.97
CA ALA A 3 -9.46 8.78 -6.68
C ALA A 3 -9.20 8.46 -8.16
N ILE A 4 -10.01 9.03 -9.05
CA ILE A 4 -9.85 8.94 -10.50
C ILE A 4 -8.73 9.89 -10.93
N ILE A 5 -7.78 9.37 -11.70
CA ILE A 5 -6.60 10.09 -12.18
C ILE A 5 -7.00 10.98 -13.37
N HIS A 6 -6.91 12.30 -13.22
CA HIS A 6 -6.84 13.23 -14.36
C HIS A 6 -5.41 13.25 -14.88
N GLY A 7 -5.23 12.82 -16.13
CA GLY A 7 -3.93 12.64 -16.76
C GLY A 7 -3.17 13.95 -16.98
N LEU A 8 -1.84 13.86 -16.82
CA LEU A 8 -0.87 14.78 -17.38
C LEU A 8 0.33 13.99 -17.90
N GLU A 9 0.57 14.17 -19.19
CA GLU A 9 1.82 14.15 -19.96
C GLU A 9 3.04 13.46 -19.31
N ASP A 10 3.51 12.41 -19.97
CA ASP A 10 4.80 11.71 -19.81
C ASP A 10 5.30 11.46 -18.37
N ARG A 11 4.83 10.32 -17.83
CA ARG A 11 5.50 9.49 -16.79
C ARG A 11 5.64 10.08 -15.38
N ALA A 12 4.64 10.83 -14.91
CA ALA A 12 4.46 11.00 -13.46
C ALA A 12 3.20 10.24 -13.01
N ILE A 13 3.38 9.14 -12.28
CA ILE A 13 2.27 8.62 -11.46
C ILE A 13 2.20 9.57 -10.26
N VAL A 14 1.17 10.43 -10.22
CA VAL A 14 0.85 11.21 -9.04
C VAL A 14 0.30 10.25 -8.00
N MET A 15 1.19 9.68 -7.20
CA MET A 15 0.85 8.89 -6.03
C MET A 15 0.71 9.86 -4.86
N GLU A 16 -0.38 9.74 -4.10
CA GLU A 16 -0.53 10.48 -2.85
C GLU A 16 0.75 10.30 -2.01
N LEU A 17 1.39 11.39 -1.59
CA LEU A 17 2.52 11.31 -0.68
C LEU A 17 1.99 10.82 0.67
N VAL A 18 2.13 9.53 0.92
CA VAL A 18 1.74 8.95 2.21
C VAL A 18 2.87 9.22 3.21
N GLU A 19 2.63 10.14 4.13
CA GLU A 19 3.51 10.37 5.28
C GLU A 19 3.42 9.19 6.27
N GLY A 20 4.53 8.91 6.96
CA GLY A 20 4.61 7.84 7.97
C GLY A 20 5.62 6.73 7.67
N PRO A 21 5.97 5.92 8.69
CA PRO A 21 6.93 4.83 8.58
C PRO A 21 6.38 3.67 7.74
N THR A 22 7.28 2.87 7.17
CA THR A 22 6.89 1.62 6.52
C THR A 22 6.57 0.55 7.56
N LEU A 23 5.84 -0.50 7.14
CA LEU A 23 5.63 -1.67 7.96
C LEU A 23 6.97 -2.35 8.30
N ALA A 24 7.97 -2.26 7.42
CA ALA A 24 9.33 -2.71 7.72
C ALA A 24 9.94 -1.96 8.90
N ASP A 25 9.82 -0.62 8.94
CA ASP A 25 10.31 0.20 10.04
C ASP A 25 9.60 -0.14 11.36
N ARG A 26 8.27 -0.37 11.29
CA ARG A 26 7.47 -0.80 12.44
C ARG A 26 7.90 -2.16 12.98
N LEU A 27 8.23 -3.10 12.11
CA LEU A 27 8.69 -4.45 12.48
C LEU A 27 10.12 -4.46 13.02
N ASN A 28 10.98 -3.54 12.56
CA ASN A 28 12.32 -3.36 13.11
C ASN A 28 12.29 -2.90 14.57
N SER A 29 11.20 -2.25 15.01
CA SER A 29 10.99 -1.85 16.40
C SER A 29 10.54 -3.01 17.31
N GLY A 30 10.28 -4.19 16.73
CA GLY A 30 9.83 -5.39 17.44
C GLY A 30 8.56 -6.00 16.83
N PRO A 31 8.18 -7.21 17.28
CA PRO A 31 7.01 -7.91 16.77
C PRO A 31 5.71 -7.13 17.00
N LEU A 32 4.76 -7.31 16.08
CA LEU A 32 3.41 -6.78 16.23
C LEU A 32 2.60 -7.65 17.21
N PRO A 33 1.79 -7.05 18.09
CA PRO A 33 0.71 -7.76 18.77
C PRO A 33 -0.20 -8.45 17.74
N PRO A 34 -0.71 -9.66 18.00
CA PRO A 34 -1.54 -10.39 17.05
C PRO A 34 -2.77 -9.61 16.56
N GLU A 35 -3.40 -8.82 17.43
CA GLU A 35 -4.55 -7.99 17.05
C GLU A 35 -4.18 -6.87 16.06
N GLU A 36 -3.01 -6.23 16.25
CA GLU A 36 -2.50 -5.22 15.32
C GLU A 36 -2.14 -5.86 13.97
N ALA A 37 -1.50 -7.03 14.00
CA ALA A 37 -1.16 -7.78 12.79
C ALA A 37 -2.40 -8.16 11.97
N LEU A 38 -3.47 -8.62 12.63
CA LEU A 38 -4.74 -8.96 11.95
C LEU A 38 -5.39 -7.74 11.30
N LYS A 39 -5.41 -6.59 11.99
CA LYS A 39 -5.94 -5.33 11.43
C LYS A 39 -5.15 -4.87 10.20
N ILE A 40 -3.83 -4.96 10.27
CA ILE A 40 -2.96 -4.59 9.13
C ILE A 40 -3.17 -5.56 7.97
N ALA A 41 -3.19 -6.87 8.23
CA ALA A 41 -3.39 -7.88 7.20
C ALA A 41 -4.75 -7.74 6.49
N GLY A 42 -5.82 -7.43 7.23
CA GLY A 42 -7.15 -7.16 6.66
C GLY A 42 -7.12 -5.99 5.68
N GLN A 43 -6.56 -4.85 6.08
CA GLN A 43 -6.47 -3.68 5.20
C GLN A 43 -5.57 -3.92 3.97
N ILE A 44 -4.49 -4.70 4.10
CA ILE A 44 -3.67 -5.11 2.95
C ILE A 44 -4.52 -5.95 1.98
N ALA A 45 -5.29 -6.90 2.50
CA ALA A 45 -6.14 -7.76 1.67
C ALA A 45 -7.20 -6.95 0.92
N GLU A 46 -7.89 -6.02 1.59
CA GLU A 46 -8.86 -5.10 0.98
C GLU A 46 -8.22 -4.24 -0.12
N ALA A 47 -7.03 -3.69 0.13
CA ALA A 47 -6.32 -2.89 -0.86
C ALA A 47 -5.89 -3.70 -2.09
N LEU A 48 -5.48 -4.95 -1.90
CA LEU A 48 -5.14 -5.86 -3.00
C LEU A 48 -6.37 -6.32 -3.78
N GLU A 49 -7.47 -6.61 -3.09
CA GLU A 49 -8.75 -6.95 -3.72
C GLU A 49 -9.21 -5.82 -4.64
N ALA A 50 -9.24 -4.58 -4.13
CA ALA A 50 -9.59 -3.40 -4.93
C ALA A 50 -8.65 -3.21 -6.15
N ALA A 51 -7.34 -3.49 -5.99
CA ALA A 51 -6.42 -3.42 -7.11
C ALA A 51 -6.67 -4.53 -8.15
N HIS A 52 -6.98 -5.75 -7.70
CA HIS A 52 -7.28 -6.88 -8.58
C HIS A 52 -8.59 -6.68 -9.35
N GLU A 53 -9.61 -6.03 -8.76
CA GLU A 53 -10.84 -5.64 -9.45
C GLU A 53 -10.56 -4.72 -10.65
N GLU A 54 -9.56 -3.85 -10.52
CA GLU A 54 -9.07 -2.97 -11.59
C GLU A 54 -8.05 -3.66 -12.53
N GLY A 55 -7.84 -4.98 -12.39
CA GLY A 55 -6.90 -5.76 -13.20
C GLY A 55 -5.42 -5.50 -12.89
N VAL A 56 -5.12 -4.83 -11.77
CA VAL A 56 -3.75 -4.48 -11.36
C VAL A 56 -3.22 -5.52 -10.38
N ILE A 57 -2.08 -6.13 -10.70
CA ILE A 57 -1.37 -7.05 -9.81
C ILE A 57 -0.12 -6.35 -9.27
N HIS A 58 0.05 -6.29 -7.95
CA HIS A 58 1.18 -5.59 -7.31
C HIS A 58 2.55 -6.23 -7.62
N ARG A 59 2.63 -7.57 -7.61
CA ARG A 59 3.83 -8.39 -7.91
C ARG A 59 5.04 -8.27 -6.98
N ASP A 60 5.12 -7.26 -6.12
CA ASP A 60 6.23 -7.05 -5.17
C ASP A 60 5.70 -6.63 -3.80
N LEU A 61 4.74 -7.37 -3.27
CA LEU A 61 4.18 -7.08 -1.95
C LEU A 61 5.18 -7.46 -0.86
N LYS A 62 5.69 -6.46 -0.14
CA LYS A 62 6.62 -6.63 0.99
C LYS A 62 6.42 -5.51 2.01
N PRO A 63 6.83 -5.69 3.29
CA PRO A 63 6.66 -4.67 4.32
C PRO A 63 7.24 -3.29 4.00
N ALA A 64 8.30 -3.22 3.18
CA ALA A 64 8.89 -1.96 2.73
C ALA A 64 7.99 -1.16 1.76
N ASN A 65 7.05 -1.84 1.08
CA ASN A 65 6.07 -1.23 0.17
C ASN A 65 4.72 -0.98 0.86
N ILE A 66 4.66 -1.10 2.18
CA ILE A 66 3.45 -0.87 2.97
C ILE A 66 3.74 0.24 3.94
N LYS A 67 2.92 1.28 3.96
CA LYS A 67 2.96 2.32 4.99
C LYS A 67 1.81 2.13 5.98
N VAL A 68 2.12 2.38 7.24
CA VAL A 68 1.13 2.42 8.32
C VAL A 68 1.15 3.82 8.90
N THR A 69 0.03 4.54 8.79
CA THR A 69 -0.08 5.90 9.34
C THR A 69 -0.16 5.84 10.87
N ALA A 70 0.03 6.99 11.53
CA ALA A 70 -0.09 7.08 12.99
C ALA A 70 -1.49 6.69 13.50
N GLU A 71 -2.51 6.85 12.65
CA GLU A 71 -3.90 6.47 12.88
C GLU A 71 -4.18 4.99 12.61
N GLY A 72 -3.17 4.22 12.20
CA GLY A 72 -3.29 2.78 11.92
C GLY A 72 -3.86 2.45 10.54
N ALA A 73 -3.94 3.43 9.64
CA ALA A 73 -4.36 3.19 8.25
C ALA A 73 -3.22 2.59 7.45
N VAL A 74 -3.51 1.55 6.67
CA VAL A 74 -2.56 0.90 5.77
C VAL A 74 -2.67 1.49 4.38
N LYS A 75 -1.53 1.80 3.78
CA LYS A 75 -1.43 2.17 2.37
C LYS A 75 -0.39 1.31 1.68
N VAL A 76 -0.82 0.68 0.59
CA VAL A 76 0.03 -0.18 -0.24
C VAL A 76 0.64 0.67 -1.35
N LEU A 77 1.96 0.70 -1.44
CA LEU A 77 2.75 1.50 -2.37
C LEU A 77 3.19 0.65 -3.57
N ASP A 78 3.58 1.33 -4.66
CA ASP A 78 4.23 0.73 -5.82
C ASP A 78 3.50 -0.47 -6.45
N PHE A 79 2.31 -0.21 -6.99
CA PHE A 79 1.73 -1.08 -8.02
C PHE A 79 2.55 -0.94 -9.30
N SER A 80 3.66 -1.67 -9.37
CA SER A 80 4.53 -1.66 -10.53
C SER A 80 3.75 -2.12 -11.77
N GLN A 81 3.32 -1.17 -12.60
CA GLN A 81 2.69 -1.43 -13.88
C GLN A 81 3.74 -1.91 -14.89
N ARG A 82 4.25 -3.13 -14.70
CA ARG A 82 5.00 -3.81 -15.75
C ARG A 82 4.01 -4.30 -16.80
N ARG A 83 3.61 -3.40 -17.70
CA ARG A 83 2.99 -3.75 -18.98
C ARG A 83 4.02 -4.54 -19.79
N GLY A 84 3.70 -5.81 -20.04
CA GLY A 84 4.25 -6.52 -21.19
C GLY A 84 3.55 -6.08 -22.44
#